data_AF-A0A3D0JGZ8-F1
#
_entry.id   AF-A0A3D0JGZ8-F1
#
_cell.length_a   1.000
_cell.length_b   1.000
_cell.length_c   1.000
_cell.angle_alpha   90.00
_cell.angle_beta   90.00
_cell.angle_gamma   90.00
#
_symmetry.space_group_name_H-M   'P 1'
#
loop_
_entity.id
_entity.type
_entity.pdbx_description
1 polymer ?
#
loop_
_entity_poly.entity_id
_entity_poly.type
_entity_poly.pdbx_seq_one_letter_code
_entity_poly.pdbx_strand_id
1 'polypeptide(L)'
;FDTAVNTAMDAIDKVRDTSTSHERCSIIEVMGRRAGYIALWCGISNGAEEILTVETYDHDESGIINRILEKKKAGKKHYIIINAEGVGDSANMAKRIEEATGIETRATIIGHIQRGGSPTARDRVMASLMGAKAVDLLAEGKSKRVVGFRDGKLVDYEVNEALAMKKTLDPYMWDVSQRLSRL
;
A
#
# COMPACT_ATOMS: atom_id res chain seq x y z
N PHE A 1 -6.43 2.40 9.45
CA PHE A 1 -5.71 1.83 8.28
C PHE A 1 -6.44 2.23 7.02
N ASP A 2 -7.76 2.04 7.02
CA ASP A 2 -8.65 2.38 5.92
C ASP A 2 -8.52 3.85 5.50
N THR A 3 -8.43 4.76 6.47
CA THR A 3 -8.22 6.20 6.22
C THR A 3 -6.89 6.47 5.50
N ALA A 4 -5.80 5.84 5.93
CA ALA A 4 -4.48 6.01 5.31
C ALA A 4 -4.44 5.49 3.86
N VAL A 5 -5.16 4.40 3.57
CA VAL A 5 -5.32 3.88 2.20
C VAL A 5 -6.14 4.86 1.37
N ASN A 6 -7.28 5.35 1.85
CA ASN A 6 -8.11 6.32 1.12
C ASN A 6 -7.36 7.62 0.84
N THR A 7 -6.57 8.12 1.79
CA THR A 7 -5.72 9.31 1.60
C THR A 7 -4.66 9.08 0.54
N ALA A 8 -4.00 7.92 0.53
CA ALA A 8 -3.03 7.57 -0.50
C ALA A 8 -3.69 7.39 -1.87
N MET A 9 -4.84 6.72 -1.91
CA MET A 9 -5.63 6.49 -3.12
C MET A 9 -6.01 7.80 -3.80
N ASP A 10 -6.51 8.79 -3.04
CA ASP A 10 -6.85 10.13 -3.55
C ASP A 10 -5.62 10.87 -4.12
N ALA A 11 -4.46 10.73 -3.48
CA ALA A 11 -3.22 11.29 -4.01
C ALA A 11 -2.77 10.58 -5.32
N ILE A 12 -2.91 9.25 -5.38
CA ILE A 12 -2.55 8.45 -6.55
C ILE A 12 -3.45 8.79 -7.74
N ASP A 13 -4.76 8.95 -7.53
CA ASP A 13 -5.70 9.31 -8.59
C ASP A 13 -5.37 10.70 -9.19
N LYS A 14 -5.05 11.68 -8.34
CA LYS A 14 -4.59 13.00 -8.79
C LYS A 14 -3.30 12.94 -9.62
N VAL A 15 -2.35 12.08 -9.22
CA VAL A 15 -1.14 11.86 -10.01
C VAL A 15 -1.49 11.21 -11.35
N ARG A 16 -2.36 10.20 -11.36
CA ARG A 16 -2.79 9.48 -12.57
C ARG A 16 -3.38 10.43 -13.61
N ASP A 17 -4.26 11.35 -13.21
CA ASP A 17 -4.87 12.33 -14.12
C ASP A 17 -3.83 13.17 -14.88
N THR A 18 -2.74 13.54 -14.19
CA THR A 18 -1.64 14.27 -14.81
C THR A 18 -0.71 13.39 -15.65
N SER A 19 -0.54 12.13 -15.27
CA SER A 19 0.36 11.19 -15.97
C SER A 19 -0.20 10.70 -17.30
N THR A 20 -1.53 10.50 -17.41
CA THR A 20 -2.17 10.11 -18.68
C THR A 20 -2.02 11.19 -19.76
N SER A 21 -1.93 12.46 -19.37
CA SER A 21 -1.76 13.59 -20.29
C SER A 21 -0.35 13.75 -20.86
N HIS A 22 0.66 13.17 -20.20
CA HIS A 22 2.08 13.40 -20.51
C HIS A 22 2.90 12.12 -20.76
N GLU A 23 2.24 10.96 -20.83
CA GLU A 23 2.88 9.65 -21.00
C GLU A 23 4.03 9.37 -20.02
N ARG A 24 3.74 9.45 -18.72
CA ARG A 24 4.74 9.41 -17.64
C ARG A 24 4.79 8.10 -16.87
N CYS A 25 5.95 7.84 -16.27
CA CYS A 25 6.08 6.89 -15.18
C CYS A 25 6.06 7.63 -13.82
N SER A 26 5.32 7.10 -12.86
CA SER A 26 5.13 7.70 -11.54
C SER A 26 5.40 6.66 -10.47
N ILE A 27 6.42 6.90 -9.66
CA ILE A 27 6.70 6.12 -8.46
C ILE A 27 6.04 6.84 -7.29
N ILE A 28 5.13 6.18 -6.60
CA ILE A 28 4.35 6.77 -5.51
C ILE A 28 4.71 6.03 -4.23
N GLU A 29 5.45 6.72 -3.35
CA GLU A 29 5.87 6.18 -2.08
C GLU A 29 4.77 6.34 -1.02
N VAL A 30 4.31 5.22 -0.50
CA VAL A 30 3.30 5.14 0.56
C VAL A 30 3.91 4.69 1.87
N MET A 31 3.37 5.19 2.98
CA MET A 31 3.73 4.73 4.31
C MET A 31 3.45 3.23 4.51
N GLY A 32 4.10 2.61 5.50
CA GLY A 32 3.95 1.19 5.80
C GLY A 32 5.06 0.62 6.70
N ARG A 33 6.13 1.38 6.88
CA ARG A 33 7.32 1.09 7.68
C ARG A 33 7.95 -0.24 7.29
N ARG A 34 7.57 -1.33 7.97
CA ARG A 34 8.08 -2.70 7.71
C ARG A 34 6.98 -3.62 7.19
N ALA A 35 5.95 -3.08 6.55
CA ALA A 35 4.83 -3.83 6.02
C ALA A 35 4.31 -3.19 4.73
N GLY A 36 4.00 -4.03 3.74
CA GLY A 36 3.51 -3.64 2.42
C GLY A 36 2.00 -3.51 2.30
N TYR A 37 1.24 -3.57 3.41
CA TYR A 37 -0.23 -3.66 3.34
C TYR A 37 -0.89 -2.44 2.65
N ILE A 38 -0.40 -1.23 2.94
CA ILE A 38 -0.92 -0.02 2.31
C ILE A 38 -0.58 -0.03 0.81
N ALA A 39 0.66 -0.39 0.46
CA ALA A 39 1.10 -0.48 -0.93
C ALA A 39 0.27 -1.50 -1.73
N LEU A 40 0.01 -2.68 -1.16
CA LEU A 40 -0.84 -3.69 -1.80
C LEU A 40 -2.28 -3.19 -2.00
N TRP A 41 -2.87 -2.59 -0.97
CA TRP A 41 -4.24 -2.07 -1.06
C TRP A 41 -4.37 -0.92 -2.07
N CYS A 42 -3.43 0.02 -2.06
CA CYS A 42 -3.40 1.11 -3.04
C CYS A 42 -3.15 0.58 -4.45
N GLY A 43 -2.22 -0.35 -4.62
CA GLY A 43 -1.92 -0.91 -5.93
C GLY A 43 -3.09 -1.66 -6.57
N ILE A 44 -3.87 -2.40 -5.79
CA ILE A 44 -5.10 -3.04 -6.29
C ILE A 44 -6.18 -2.00 -6.59
N SER A 45 -6.46 -1.08 -5.66
CA SER A 45 -7.57 -0.12 -5.77
C SER A 45 -7.35 0.92 -6.88
N ASN A 46 -6.12 1.40 -7.05
CA ASN A 46 -5.79 2.37 -8.08
C ASN A 46 -5.38 1.71 -9.40
N GLY A 47 -5.23 0.39 -9.48
CA GLY A 47 -4.77 -0.31 -10.69
C GLY A 47 -3.32 0.04 -11.07
N ALA A 48 -2.39 -0.19 -10.14
CA ALA A 48 -0.96 0.04 -10.35
C ALA A 48 -0.34 -1.03 -11.26
N GLU A 49 0.62 -0.61 -12.07
CA GLU A 49 1.37 -1.49 -12.96
C GLU A 49 2.42 -2.33 -12.22
N GLU A 50 2.89 -1.85 -11.07
CA GLU A 50 3.88 -2.51 -10.23
C GLU A 50 3.63 -2.14 -8.76
N ILE A 51 3.86 -3.10 -7.85
CA ILE A 51 3.73 -2.89 -6.41
C ILE A 51 4.99 -3.42 -5.73
N LEU A 52 5.76 -2.53 -5.12
CA LEU A 52 6.98 -2.88 -4.40
C LEU A 52 6.67 -2.91 -2.91
N THR A 53 6.88 -4.07 -2.30
CA THR A 53 6.66 -4.28 -0.86
C THR A 53 7.90 -4.87 -0.22
N VAL A 54 8.06 -4.67 1.09
CA VAL A 54 9.18 -5.27 1.83
C VAL A 54 9.10 -6.80 1.87
N GLU A 55 7.91 -7.35 1.67
CA GLU A 55 7.66 -8.80 1.70
C GLU A 55 7.98 -9.50 0.37
N THR A 56 7.94 -8.78 -0.76
CA THR A 56 8.01 -9.40 -2.09
C THR A 56 9.04 -8.80 -3.03
N TYR A 57 9.53 -7.58 -2.77
CA TYR A 57 10.50 -6.95 -3.66
C TYR A 57 11.87 -7.59 -3.52
N ASP A 58 12.45 -8.01 -4.65
CA ASP A 58 13.71 -8.73 -4.78
C ASP A 58 14.86 -7.84 -5.26
N HIS A 59 14.65 -6.53 -5.35
CA HIS A 59 15.59 -5.55 -5.90
C HIS A 59 15.91 -5.74 -7.40
N ASP A 60 15.06 -6.45 -8.16
CA ASP A 60 15.19 -6.55 -9.61
C ASP A 60 14.62 -5.32 -10.35
N GLU A 61 15.38 -4.22 -10.34
CA GLU A 61 15.03 -3.02 -11.10
C GLU A 61 15.08 -3.24 -12.61
N SER A 62 15.93 -4.16 -13.10
CA SER A 62 16.02 -4.48 -14.52
C SER A 62 14.71 -5.12 -15.01
N GLY A 63 14.12 -6.01 -14.22
CA GLY A 63 12.81 -6.57 -14.48
C GLY A 63 11.71 -5.51 -14.53
N ILE A 64 11.72 -4.53 -13.62
CA ILE A 64 10.77 -3.41 -13.64
C ILE A 64 10.90 -2.61 -14.94
N ILE A 65 12.13 -2.24 -15.31
CA ILE A 65 12.44 -1.49 -16.54
C ILE A 65 11.94 -2.25 -17.77
N ASN A 66 12.20 -3.55 -17.85
CA ASN A 66 11.76 -4.38 -18.97
C ASN A 66 10.23 -4.41 -19.09
N ARG A 67 9.51 -4.59 -17.97
CA ARG A 67 8.04 -4.58 -17.95
C ARG A 67 7.46 -3.22 -18.38
N ILE A 68 8.09 -2.11 -18.00
CA ILE A 68 7.70 -0.76 -18.45
C ILE A 68 7.85 -0.66 -19.98
N LEU A 69 8.99 -1.08 -20.53
CA LEU A 69 9.25 -1.03 -21.97
C LEU A 69 8.30 -1.93 -22.78
N GLU A 70 7.98 -3.12 -22.27
CA GLU A 70 7.02 -4.04 -22.90
C GLU A 70 5.62 -3.42 -22.99
N LYS A 71 5.14 -2.87 -21.88
CA LYS A 71 3.84 -2.18 -21.82
C LYS A 71 3.81 -0.92 -22.69
N LYS A 72 4.96 -0.22 -22.85
CA LYS A 72 5.06 0.95 -23.75
C LYS A 72 4.88 0.52 -25.20
N LYS A 73 5.51 -0.59 -25.59
CA LYS A 73 5.32 -1.21 -26.90
C LYS A 73 3.87 -1.66 -27.12
N ALA A 74 3.17 -2.07 -26.06
CA ALA A 74 1.75 -2.40 -26.09
C ALA A 74 0.81 -1.18 -26.12
N GLY A 75 1.34 0.05 -26.16
CA GLY A 75 0.56 1.28 -26.28
C GLY A 75 0.06 1.86 -24.95
N LYS A 76 0.53 1.34 -23.80
CA LYS A 76 0.17 1.88 -22.48
C LYS A 76 0.86 3.22 -22.25
N LYS A 77 0.06 4.23 -21.91
CA LYS A 77 0.51 5.63 -21.85
C LYS A 77 1.16 5.99 -20.53
N HIS A 78 0.65 5.49 -19.41
CA HIS A 78 1.16 5.84 -18.08
C HIS A 78 1.51 4.59 -17.27
N TYR A 79 2.42 4.78 -16.32
CA TYR A 79 2.93 3.74 -15.44
C TYR A 79 2.86 4.24 -14.00
N ILE A 80 2.21 3.48 -13.13
CA ILE A 80 2.16 3.75 -11.71
C ILE A 80 2.81 2.59 -10.98
N ILE A 81 3.88 2.92 -10.25
CA ILE A 81 4.59 2.04 -9.34
C ILE A 81 4.23 2.48 -7.92
N ILE A 82 3.59 1.61 -7.15
CA ILE A 82 3.36 1.88 -5.72
C ILE A 82 4.53 1.31 -4.95
N ASN A 83 5.28 2.17 -4.25
CA ASN A 83 6.45 1.77 -3.48
C ASN A 83 6.17 1.89 -1.98
N ALA A 84 6.34 0.83 -1.21
CA ALA A 84 6.28 0.92 0.24
C ALA A 84 7.51 1.68 0.78
N GLU A 85 7.33 2.58 1.74
CA GLU A 85 8.45 3.37 2.34
C GLU A 85 9.57 2.48 2.91
N GLY A 86 9.24 1.24 3.29
CA GLY A 86 10.22 0.27 3.78
C GLY A 86 11.16 -0.29 2.72
N VAL A 87 10.78 -0.21 1.44
CA VAL A 87 11.67 -0.47 0.30
C VAL A 87 12.53 0.76 0.04
N GLY A 88 11.91 1.94 0.00
CA GLY A 88 12.59 3.22 -0.14
C GLY A 88 13.21 3.47 -1.52
N ASP A 89 14.18 4.38 -1.56
CA ASP A 89 14.96 4.79 -2.75
C ASP A 89 14.14 5.34 -3.95
N SER A 90 12.88 5.71 -3.73
CA SER A 90 11.94 6.12 -4.80
C SER A 90 12.51 7.19 -5.74
N ALA A 91 13.18 8.21 -5.19
CA ALA A 91 13.71 9.32 -5.98
C ALA A 91 14.88 8.90 -6.89
N ASN A 92 15.75 7.99 -6.45
CA ASN A 92 16.85 7.52 -7.29
C ASN A 92 16.40 6.44 -8.26
N MET A 93 15.48 5.57 -7.84
CA MET A 93 14.81 4.61 -8.73
C MET A 93 14.13 5.33 -9.91
N ALA A 94 13.45 6.45 -9.65
CA ALA A 94 12.86 7.26 -10.73
C ALA A 94 13.89 7.74 -11.75
N LYS A 95 15.06 8.24 -11.30
CA LYS A 95 16.14 8.66 -12.20
C LYS A 95 16.67 7.49 -13.04
N ARG A 96 16.93 6.35 -12.41
CA ARG A 96 17.44 5.16 -13.11
C ARG A 96 16.45 4.62 -14.14
N ILE A 97 15.16 4.62 -13.82
CA ILE A 97 14.10 4.22 -14.76
C ILE A 97 14.02 5.22 -15.92
N GLU A 98 14.08 6.52 -15.67
CA GLU A 98 14.06 7.54 -16.73
C GLU A 98 15.27 7.40 -17.67
N GLU A 99 16.48 7.26 -17.10
CA GLU A 99 17.72 7.06 -17.86
C GLU A 99 17.66 5.81 -18.76
N ALA A 100 17.10 4.71 -18.25
CA ALA A 100 17.04 3.45 -18.98
C ALA A 100 15.91 3.39 -20.03
N THR A 101 14.79 4.08 -19.80
CA THR A 101 13.58 3.96 -20.63
C THR A 101 13.32 5.16 -21.55
N GLY A 102 13.93 6.31 -21.23
CA GLY A 102 13.62 7.60 -21.84
C GLY A 102 12.20 8.10 -21.55
N ILE A 103 11.49 7.50 -20.59
CA ILE A 103 10.16 7.94 -20.14
C ILE A 103 10.36 8.89 -18.96
N GLU A 104 9.77 10.09 -19.03
CA GLU A 104 9.80 11.02 -17.89
C GLU A 104 9.23 10.31 -16.64
N THR A 105 10.07 10.19 -15.61
CA THR A 105 9.76 9.42 -14.41
C THR A 105 9.88 10.29 -13.17
N ARG A 106 8.81 10.36 -12.38
CA ARG A 106 8.76 11.18 -11.17
C ARG A 106 8.46 10.33 -9.94
N ALA A 107 9.14 10.62 -8.84
CA ALA A 107 8.81 10.10 -7.54
C ALA A 107 7.93 11.10 -6.76
N THR A 108 6.83 10.62 -6.20
CA THR A 108 5.96 11.36 -5.28
C THR A 108 5.94 10.66 -3.94
N ILE A 109 6.43 11.34 -2.90
CA ILE A 109 6.45 10.82 -1.54
C ILE A 109 5.26 11.42 -0.80
N ILE A 110 4.23 10.61 -0.51
CA ILE A 110 3.01 11.11 0.15
C ILE A 110 3.31 11.50 1.60
N GLY A 111 4.11 10.69 2.29
CA GLY A 111 4.58 10.95 3.63
C GLY A 111 3.44 11.12 4.66
N HIS A 112 3.60 12.09 5.56
CA HIS A 112 2.78 12.21 6.77
C HIS A 112 1.31 12.57 6.53
N ILE A 113 0.93 12.97 5.31
CA ILE A 113 -0.47 13.23 4.97
C ILE A 113 -1.33 11.98 5.22
N GLN A 114 -0.77 10.77 5.04
CA GLN A 114 -1.45 9.50 5.33
C GLN A 114 -1.79 9.26 6.81
N ARG A 115 -1.22 10.06 7.73
CA ARG A 115 -1.50 9.99 9.18
C ARG A 115 -2.56 11.00 9.63
N GLY A 116 -2.95 11.93 8.76
CA GLY A 116 -3.94 12.97 9.04
C GLY A 116 -5.26 12.72 8.30
N GLY A 117 -6.21 13.64 8.53
CA GLY A 117 -7.54 13.59 7.90
C GLY A 117 -8.62 13.01 8.81
N SER A 118 -9.88 13.20 8.40
CA SER A 118 -11.02 12.66 9.14
C SER A 118 -11.12 11.15 8.92
N PRO A 119 -11.32 10.33 9.97
CA PRO A 119 -11.37 8.88 9.80
C PRO A 119 -12.59 8.47 8.97
N THR A 120 -12.43 7.44 8.15
CA THR A 120 -13.52 6.86 7.36
C THR A 120 -14.58 6.23 8.26
N ALA A 121 -15.78 5.95 7.71
CA ALA A 121 -16.83 5.27 8.45
C ALA A 121 -16.36 3.93 9.04
N ARG A 122 -15.55 3.17 8.30
CA ARG A 122 -14.99 1.89 8.74
C ARG A 122 -14.03 2.07 9.93
N ASP A 123 -13.04 2.95 9.81
CA ASP A 123 -12.09 3.19 10.91
C ASP A 123 -12.84 3.73 12.16
N ARG A 124 -13.88 4.57 11.99
CA ARG A 124 -14.73 5.05 13.11
C ARG A 124 -15.48 3.92 13.80
N VAL A 125 -16.21 3.10 13.04
CA VAL A 125 -16.99 1.97 13.60
C VAL A 125 -16.06 0.97 14.29
N MET A 126 -14.94 0.62 13.66
CA MET A 126 -13.96 -0.30 14.26
C MET A 126 -13.39 0.27 15.57
N ALA A 127 -13.03 1.56 15.60
CA ALA A 127 -12.52 2.20 16.81
C ALA A 127 -13.56 2.17 17.95
N SER A 128 -14.82 2.48 17.66
CA SER A 128 -15.90 2.43 18.66
C SER A 128 -16.11 1.02 19.21
N LEU A 129 -16.18 0.00 18.34
CA LEU A 129 -16.38 -1.39 18.75
C LEU A 129 -15.19 -1.93 19.56
N MET A 130 -13.96 -1.65 19.13
CA MET A 130 -12.76 -2.08 19.83
C MET A 130 -12.63 -1.40 21.20
N GLY A 131 -12.96 -0.10 21.28
CA GLY A 131 -12.99 0.64 22.54
C GLY A 131 -14.00 0.08 23.53
N ALA A 132 -15.23 -0.17 23.07
CA ALA A 132 -16.28 -0.77 23.90
C ALA A 132 -15.85 -2.14 24.43
N LYS A 133 -15.34 -3.02 23.56
CA LYS A 133 -14.86 -4.35 23.96
C LYS A 133 -13.70 -4.30 24.94
N ALA A 134 -12.80 -3.33 24.82
CA ALA A 134 -11.73 -3.15 25.79
C ALA A 134 -12.27 -2.83 27.19
N VAL A 135 -13.32 -2.00 27.29
CA VAL A 135 -14.01 -1.70 28.55
C VAL A 135 -14.70 -2.94 29.10
N ASP A 136 -15.41 -3.70 28.26
CA ASP A 136 -16.08 -4.94 28.68
C ASP A 136 -15.07 -5.94 29.28
N LEU A 137 -13.91 -6.11 28.65
CA LEU A 137 -12.86 -7.01 29.14
C LEU A 137 -12.32 -6.56 30.50
N LEU A 138 -12.15 -5.26 30.73
CA LEU A 138 -11.75 -4.74 32.03
C LEU A 138 -12.83 -4.98 33.09
N ALA A 139 -14.11 -4.80 32.75
CA ALA A 139 -15.23 -5.08 33.64
C ALA A 139 -15.36 -6.57 33.99
N GLU A 140 -14.99 -7.46 33.06
CA GLU A 140 -14.85 -8.91 33.28
C GLU A 140 -13.61 -9.28 34.13
N GLY A 141 -12.80 -8.31 34.58
CA GLY A 141 -11.59 -8.54 35.36
C GLY A 141 -10.39 -9.03 34.55
N LYS A 142 -10.46 -9.00 33.21
CA LYS A 142 -9.35 -9.37 32.34
C LYS A 142 -8.35 -8.21 32.22
N SER A 143 -7.09 -8.54 31.99
CA SER A 143 -6.02 -7.58 31.77
C SER A 143 -5.03 -8.12 30.73
N LYS A 144 -4.14 -7.26 30.22
CA LYS A 144 -3.09 -7.65 29.23
C LYS A 144 -3.66 -8.29 27.95
N ARG A 145 -4.82 -7.78 27.50
CA ARG A 145 -5.50 -8.18 26.27
C ARG A 145 -5.23 -7.17 25.15
N VAL A 146 -5.17 -7.64 23.91
CA VAL A 146 -5.21 -6.81 22.69
C VAL A 146 -6.50 -7.13 21.95
N VAL A 147 -7.34 -6.11 21.74
CA VAL A 147 -8.55 -6.24 20.92
C VAL A 147 -8.18 -6.03 19.45
N GLY A 148 -8.80 -6.78 18.55
CA GLY A 148 -8.63 -6.64 17.12
C GLY A 148 -9.81 -7.20 16.34
N PHE A 149 -9.70 -7.14 15.02
CA PHE A 149 -10.66 -7.76 14.11
C PHE A 149 -9.99 -8.89 13.34
N ARG A 150 -10.65 -10.04 13.27
CA ARG A 150 -10.23 -11.20 12.49
C ARG A 150 -11.44 -11.88 11.87
N ASP A 151 -11.38 -12.15 10.57
CA ASP A 151 -12.44 -12.84 9.82
C ASP A 151 -13.84 -12.21 10.02
N GLY A 152 -13.89 -10.87 10.00
CA GLY A 152 -15.12 -10.10 10.19
C GLY A 152 -15.65 -10.05 11.64
N LYS A 153 -14.94 -10.64 12.60
CA LYS A 153 -15.34 -10.71 14.00
C LYS A 153 -14.41 -9.91 14.90
N LEU A 154 -14.98 -9.35 15.96
CA LEU A 154 -14.23 -8.74 17.03
C LEU A 154 -13.64 -9.85 17.91
N VAL A 155 -12.32 -9.83 18.08
CA VAL A 155 -11.56 -10.84 18.82
C VAL A 155 -10.59 -10.16 19.78
N ASP A 156 -10.10 -10.91 20.75
CA ASP A 156 -9.05 -10.44 21.64
C ASP A 156 -8.08 -11.55 22.05
N TYR A 157 -6.81 -11.19 22.16
CA TYR A 157 -5.68 -12.09 22.42
C TYR A 157 -4.90 -11.62 23.63
N GLU A 158 -4.14 -12.52 24.26
CA GLU A 158 -3.12 -12.09 25.21
C GLU A 158 -2.05 -11.26 24.50
N VAL A 159 -1.54 -10.20 25.15
CA VAL A 159 -0.56 -9.28 24.56
C VAL A 159 0.67 -10.00 24.01
N ASN A 160 1.22 -10.95 24.76
CA ASN A 160 2.42 -11.68 24.34
C ASN A 160 2.14 -12.62 23.15
N GLU A 161 0.94 -13.20 23.10
CA GLU A 161 0.50 -14.02 21.96
C GLU A 161 0.38 -13.13 20.72
N ALA A 162 -0.30 -11.98 20.83
CA ALA A 162 -0.49 -11.04 19.74
C ALA A 162 0.84 -10.51 19.19
N LEU A 163 1.82 -10.20 20.06
CA LEU A 163 3.15 -9.74 19.67
C LEU A 163 3.96 -10.82 18.93
N ALA A 164 3.71 -12.10 19.21
CA ALA A 164 4.38 -13.21 18.54
C ALA A 164 3.76 -13.55 17.17
N MET A 165 2.55 -13.06 16.88
CA MET A 165 1.88 -13.28 15.59
C MET A 165 2.62 -12.58 14.46
N LYS A 166 2.71 -13.27 13.31
CA LYS A 166 3.21 -12.70 12.06
C LYS A 166 2.05 -12.46 11.11
N LYS A 167 1.98 -11.25 10.57
CA LYS A 167 1.07 -10.92 9.49
C LYS A 167 1.86 -10.87 8.18
N THR A 168 1.41 -11.61 7.19
CA THR A 168 1.96 -11.58 5.82
C THR A 168 0.99 -10.86 4.89
N LEU A 169 1.40 -10.63 3.65
CA LEU A 169 0.46 -10.27 2.60
C LEU A 169 -0.52 -11.43 2.38
N ASP A 170 -1.75 -11.09 2.01
CA ASP A 170 -2.74 -12.08 1.60
C ASP A 170 -2.33 -12.62 0.21
N PRO A 171 -2.09 -13.95 0.06
CA PRO A 171 -1.59 -14.52 -1.18
C PRO A 171 -2.53 -14.31 -2.37
N TYR A 172 -3.84 -14.32 -2.13
CA TYR A 172 -4.84 -14.13 -3.18
C TYR A 172 -4.90 -12.66 -3.61
N MET A 173 -4.87 -11.72 -2.67
CA MET A 173 -4.77 -10.30 -3.01
C MET A 173 -3.49 -10.00 -3.80
N TRP A 174 -2.36 -10.63 -3.43
CA TRP A 174 -1.11 -10.49 -4.18
C TRP A 174 -1.23 -11.05 -5.60
N ASP A 175 -1.75 -12.27 -5.76
CA ASP A 175 -1.99 -12.85 -7.08
C ASP A 175 -2.93 -11.99 -7.95
N VAL A 176 -4.02 -11.46 -7.36
CA VAL A 176 -4.93 -10.54 -8.04
C VAL A 176 -4.21 -9.27 -8.51
N SER A 177 -3.36 -8.68 -7.68
CA SER A 177 -2.62 -7.46 -8.08
C SER A 177 -1.69 -7.72 -9.27
N GLN A 178 -1.04 -8.89 -9.30
CA GLN A 178 -0.16 -9.31 -10.41
C GLN A 178 -0.92 -9.62 -11.70
N ARG A 179 -2.18 -10.05 -11.62
CA ARG A 179 -3.03 -10.31 -12.79
C ARG A 179 -3.62 -9.03 -13.36
N LEU A 180 -4.12 -8.14 -12.49
CA LEU A 180 -4.71 -6.88 -12.91
C LEU A 180 -3.69 -5.95 -13.57
N SER A 181 -2.42 -6.01 -13.15
CA SER A 181 -1.36 -5.18 -13.73
C SER A 181 -0.98 -5.57 -15.16
N ARG A 182 -1.37 -6.76 -15.63
CA ARG A 182 -1.10 -7.29 -16.98
C ARG A 182 -2.19 -6.95 -18.01
N LEU A 183 -3.33 -6.44 -17.54
CA LEU A 183 -4.42 -5.91 -18.38
C LEU A 183 -4.09 -4.48 -18.84
#